data_AF-A0A966U0Z4-F1
#
_entry.id   AF-A0A966U0Z4-F1
#
_cell.length_a   1.000
_cell.length_b   1.000
_cell.length_c   1.000
_cell.angle_alpha   90.00
_cell.angle_beta   90.00
_cell.angle_gamma   90.00
#
_symmetry.space_group_name_H-M   'P 1'
#
loop_
_entity.id
_entity.type
_entity.pdbx_description
1 polymer ?
#
loop_
_entity_poly.entity_id
_entity_poly.type
_entity_poly.pdbx_seq_one_letter_code
_entity_poly.pdbx_strand_id
1 'polypeptide(L)'
;NPDLTLLIDTGEALGGLLVEKALAALGAPAQSYGKAAIVGEAGELEHAAALLHPKMGAPIRGALGGGAALIPSAKKRAGMGATIDVPLGHKDAAYVSSHFDAIEARVTDAPMADEILVCLALAASGRPLPRIGGLHLAEIEGRDGLR
;
A
#
# COMPACT_ATOMS: atom_id res chain seq x y z
N ASN A 1 2.37 11.70 24.56
CA ASN A 1 1.78 11.47 23.23
C ASN A 1 0.34 11.08 23.40
N PRO A 2 -0.59 11.71 22.66
CA PRO A 2 -1.96 11.22 22.59
C PRO A 2 -1.99 9.79 22.02
N ASP A 3 -2.99 9.02 22.45
CA ASP A 3 -3.19 7.63 22.03
C ASP A 3 -3.81 7.57 20.62
N LEU A 4 -3.19 6.83 19.69
CA LEU A 4 -3.66 6.62 18.32
C LEU A 4 -4.17 5.19 18.06
N THR A 5 -4.39 4.40 19.12
CA THR A 5 -4.82 2.99 19.03
C THR A 5 -6.07 2.83 18.16
N LEU A 6 -7.02 3.76 18.24
CA LEU A 6 -8.21 3.74 17.38
C LEU A 6 -7.85 3.75 15.87
N LEU A 7 -6.92 4.60 15.45
CA LEU A 7 -6.48 4.66 14.05
C LEU A 7 -5.69 3.42 13.65
N ILE A 8 -4.88 2.88 14.57
CA ILE A 8 -4.14 1.63 14.37
C ILE A 8 -5.08 0.46 14.11
N ASP A 9 -6.12 0.32 14.94
CA ASP A 9 -7.12 -0.75 14.82
C ASP A 9 -8.01 -0.54 13.59
N THR A 10 -8.36 0.71 13.28
CA THR A 10 -9.07 1.06 12.05
C THR A 10 -8.25 0.67 10.81
N GLY A 11 -6.93 0.86 10.86
CA GLY A 11 -6.01 0.43 9.81
C GLY A 11 -6.07 -1.06 9.52
N GLU A 12 -6.23 -1.90 10.55
CA GLU A 12 -6.42 -3.35 10.40
C GLU A 12 -7.72 -3.67 9.64
N ALA A 13 -8.84 -3.10 10.08
CA ALA A 13 -10.14 -3.31 9.44
C ALA A 13 -10.15 -2.83 7.98
N LEU A 14 -9.57 -1.65 7.71
CA LEU A 14 -9.42 -1.12 6.36
C LEU A 14 -8.52 -1.99 5.49
N GLY A 15 -7.44 -2.55 6.06
CA GLY A 15 -6.55 -3.46 5.33
C GLY A 15 -7.30 -4.69 4.79
N GLY A 16 -8.17 -5.30 5.60
CA GLY A 16 -9.02 -6.42 5.19
C GLY A 16 -10.06 -6.03 4.13
N LEU A 17 -10.77 -4.92 4.35
CA LEU A 17 -11.78 -4.44 3.41
C LEU A 17 -11.19 -4.07 2.05
N LEU A 18 -10.08 -3.34 2.03
CA LEU A 18 -9.48 -2.83 0.80
C LEU A 18 -8.82 -3.95 -0.01
N VAL A 19 -8.18 -4.93 0.62
CA VAL A 19 -7.55 -6.05 -0.12
C VAL A 19 -8.58 -6.92 -0.81
N GLU A 20 -9.72 -7.19 -0.16
CA GLU A 20 -10.83 -7.93 -0.77
C GLU A 20 -11.35 -7.20 -2.01
N LYS A 21 -11.64 -5.90 -1.89
CA LYS A 21 -12.11 -5.07 -3.01
C LYS A 21 -11.08 -4.99 -4.14
N ALA A 22 -9.81 -4.81 -3.81
CA ALA A 22 -8.74 -4.69 -4.79
C ALA A 22 -8.53 -6.01 -5.54
N LEU A 23 -8.57 -7.17 -4.85
CA LEU A 23 -8.49 -8.49 -5.49
C LEU A 23 -9.67 -8.75 -6.41
N ALA A 24 -10.89 -8.42 -5.97
CA ALA A 24 -12.09 -8.57 -6.78
C ALA A 24 -12.02 -7.71 -8.06
N ALA A 25 -11.51 -6.48 -7.96
CA ALA A 25 -11.32 -5.60 -9.12
C ALA A 25 -10.18 -6.05 -10.04
N LEU A 26 -9.08 -6.59 -9.47
CA LEU A 26 -7.92 -7.05 -10.22
C LEU A 26 -8.24 -8.31 -11.05
N GLY A 27 -9.07 -9.21 -10.52
CA GLY A 27 -9.48 -10.44 -11.21
C GLY A 27 -8.34 -11.43 -11.47
N ALA A 28 -7.18 -11.25 -10.84
CA ALA A 28 -5.98 -12.06 -10.99
C ALA A 28 -5.16 -12.07 -9.68
N PRO A 29 -4.27 -13.05 -9.47
CA PRO A 29 -3.35 -13.04 -8.35
C PRO A 29 -2.44 -11.80 -8.37
N ALA A 30 -2.34 -11.09 -7.24
CA ALA A 30 -1.45 -9.95 -7.12
C ALA A 30 0.02 -10.39 -7.01
N GLN A 31 0.89 -9.72 -7.77
CA GLN A 31 2.35 -9.82 -7.66
C GLN A 31 2.93 -8.62 -6.89
N SER A 32 2.30 -7.46 -6.97
CA SER A 32 2.70 -6.27 -6.23
C SER A 32 1.61 -5.75 -5.31
N TYR A 33 2.04 -5.08 -4.25
CA TYR A 33 1.16 -4.29 -3.40
C TYR A 33 1.79 -2.93 -3.05
N GLY A 34 0.95 -2.03 -2.57
CA GLY A 34 1.33 -0.69 -2.13
C GLY A 34 0.22 -0.07 -1.30
N LYS A 35 0.56 0.76 -0.31
CA LYS A 35 -0.45 1.48 0.50
C LYS A 35 -0.11 2.96 0.59
N ALA A 36 -1.11 3.81 0.68
CA ALA A 36 -0.85 5.23 0.88
C ALA A 36 -1.99 5.89 1.66
N ALA A 37 -1.72 7.06 2.22
CA ALA A 37 -2.76 7.87 2.85
C ALA A 37 -2.55 9.38 2.66
N ILE A 38 -3.64 10.10 2.44
CA ILE A 38 -3.69 11.57 2.48
C ILE A 38 -4.51 11.97 3.70
N VAL A 39 -3.89 12.63 4.67
CA VAL A 39 -4.60 13.26 5.80
C VAL A 39 -5.02 14.68 5.41
N GLY A 40 -6.26 15.04 5.73
CA GLY A 40 -6.79 16.39 5.55
C GLY A 40 -6.04 17.44 6.37
N GLU A 41 -6.27 18.71 6.05
CA GLU A 41 -5.52 19.82 6.62
C GLU A 41 -5.73 20.02 8.13
N ALA A 42 -6.79 19.52 8.74
CA ALA A 42 -6.99 19.57 10.19
C ALA A 42 -6.33 18.40 10.95
N GLY A 43 -5.76 17.43 10.24
CA GLY A 43 -5.07 16.28 10.84
C GLY A 43 -3.55 16.39 10.84
N GLU A 44 -2.90 15.34 11.35
CA GLU A 44 -1.45 15.21 11.44
C GLU A 44 -0.94 14.05 10.57
N LEU A 45 0.31 14.15 10.10
CA LEU A 45 0.92 13.07 9.33
C LEU A 45 0.99 11.74 10.11
N GLU A 46 0.96 11.82 11.45
CA GLU A 46 0.93 10.64 12.32
C GLU A 46 -0.42 9.92 12.32
N HIS A 47 -1.52 10.61 12.00
CA HIS A 47 -2.83 9.95 11.80
C HIS A 47 -2.79 8.99 10.61
N ALA A 48 -2.18 9.43 9.50
CA ALA A 48 -1.91 8.59 8.35
C ALA A 48 -0.93 7.46 8.71
N ALA A 49 0.09 7.74 9.52
CA ALA A 49 1.05 6.73 9.97
C ALA A 49 0.36 5.61 10.76
N ALA A 50 -0.51 5.97 11.69
CA ALA A 50 -1.28 5.06 12.54
C ALA A 50 -2.25 4.19 11.73
N LEU A 51 -2.93 4.74 10.72
CA LEU A 51 -3.77 3.94 9.83
C LEU A 51 -2.96 2.93 9.01
N LEU A 52 -1.77 3.33 8.54
CA LEU A 52 -0.94 2.47 7.71
C LEU A 52 -0.15 1.45 8.55
N HIS A 53 0.08 1.68 9.84
CA HIS A 53 0.99 0.87 10.67
C HIS A 53 0.54 0.75 12.13
N PRO A 54 0.90 -0.35 12.81
CA PRO A 54 1.54 -1.56 12.27
C PRO A 54 0.54 -2.57 11.69
N LYS A 55 -0.75 -2.46 12.01
CA LYS A 55 -1.69 -3.58 11.86
C LYS A 55 -2.25 -3.79 10.45
N MET A 56 -2.37 -2.74 9.63
CA MET A 56 -2.94 -2.83 8.27
C MET A 56 -2.30 -3.93 7.40
N GLY A 57 -1.01 -4.22 7.58
CA GLY A 57 -0.29 -5.16 6.72
C GLY A 57 -0.69 -6.63 6.90
N ALA A 58 -1.07 -7.05 8.11
CA ALA A 58 -1.39 -8.44 8.41
C ALA A 58 -2.59 -8.98 7.60
N PRO A 59 -3.76 -8.31 7.56
CA PRO A 59 -4.90 -8.79 6.79
C PRO A 59 -4.63 -8.76 5.27
N ILE A 60 -3.85 -7.79 4.77
CA ILE A 60 -3.44 -7.75 3.36
C ILE A 60 -2.64 -9.01 3.01
N ARG A 61 -1.62 -9.34 3.80
CA ARG A 61 -0.77 -10.53 3.57
C ARG A 61 -1.56 -11.83 3.69
N GLY A 62 -2.47 -11.90 4.67
CA GLY A 62 -3.36 -13.04 4.84
C GLY A 62 -4.22 -13.30 3.60
N ALA A 63 -4.81 -12.25 3.02
CA ALA A 63 -5.62 -12.38 1.81
C ALA A 63 -4.82 -12.75 0.55
N LEU A 64 -3.55 -12.33 0.46
CA LEU A 64 -2.68 -12.60 -0.69
C LEU A 64 -1.98 -13.97 -0.64
N GLY A 65 -2.08 -14.71 0.48
CA GLY A 65 -1.43 -16.01 0.64
C GLY A 65 0.11 -15.95 0.62
N GLY A 66 0.68 -14.82 1.07
CA GLY A 66 2.11 -14.57 1.06
C GLY A 66 2.42 -13.13 1.42
N GLY A 67 3.45 -12.57 0.81
CA GLY A 67 3.83 -11.19 1.03
C GLY A 67 4.86 -11.06 2.13
N ALA A 68 6.05 -11.64 1.99
CA ALA A 68 7.12 -11.51 2.97
C ALA A 68 7.74 -10.10 2.97
N ALA A 69 7.81 -9.44 1.81
CA ALA A 69 8.40 -8.11 1.67
C ALA A 69 7.67 -7.02 2.48
N LEU A 70 8.30 -5.88 2.72
CA LEU A 70 7.62 -4.73 3.31
C LEU A 70 6.58 -4.17 2.32
N ILE A 71 5.37 -3.84 2.80
CA ILE A 71 4.40 -3.07 1.99
C ILE A 71 4.92 -1.63 1.85
N PRO A 72 5.41 -1.21 0.66
CA PRO A 72 5.88 0.15 0.48
C PRO A 72 4.73 1.12 0.71
N SER A 73 5.05 2.30 1.25
CA SER A 73 4.01 3.27 1.55
C SER A 73 4.43 4.72 1.39
N ALA A 74 3.43 5.54 1.08
CA ALA A 74 3.53 7.00 1.04
C ALA A 74 2.46 7.62 1.95
N LYS A 75 2.78 8.74 2.59
CA LYS A 75 1.82 9.51 3.39
C LYS A 75 2.00 11.00 3.13
N LYS A 76 0.89 11.73 3.04
CA LYS A 76 0.85 13.15 2.68
C LYS A 76 -0.20 13.87 3.52
N ARG A 77 0.04 15.13 3.88
CA ARG A 77 -1.02 16.04 4.35
C ARG A 77 -1.32 17.02 3.23
N ALA A 78 -2.59 17.10 2.82
CA ALA A 78 -3.00 17.97 1.71
C ALA A 78 -4.51 18.25 1.77
N GLY A 79 -4.95 19.28 1.06
CA GLY A 79 -6.36 19.60 0.88
C GLY A 79 -7.07 18.69 -0.13
N MET A 80 -8.36 18.93 -0.26
CA MET A 80 -9.30 18.19 -1.11
C MET A 80 -8.83 18.09 -2.57
N GLY A 81 -8.96 16.90 -3.16
CA GLY A 81 -8.62 16.66 -4.57
C GLY A 81 -7.14 16.44 -4.87
N ALA A 82 -6.28 16.49 -3.85
CA ALA A 82 -4.85 16.22 -3.95
C ALA A 82 -4.56 14.80 -4.44
N THR A 83 -3.46 14.65 -5.17
CA THR A 83 -2.98 13.35 -5.67
C THR A 83 -1.93 12.75 -4.75
N ILE A 84 -1.85 11.42 -4.75
CA ILE A 84 -0.79 10.63 -4.11
C ILE A 84 -0.37 9.48 -5.01
N ASP A 85 0.93 9.30 -5.17
CA ASP A 85 1.50 8.11 -5.80
C ASP A 85 1.57 6.97 -4.78
N VAL A 86 0.85 5.88 -5.04
CA VAL A 86 0.91 4.66 -4.26
C VAL A 86 2.10 3.83 -4.76
N PRO A 87 3.21 3.72 -4.01
CA PRO A 87 4.36 2.96 -4.47
C PRO A 87 4.01 1.46 -4.49
N LEU A 88 4.45 0.74 -5.51
CA LEU A 88 4.28 -0.70 -5.66
C LEU A 88 5.63 -1.41 -5.56
N GLY A 89 5.62 -2.58 -4.92
CA GLY A 89 6.75 -3.49 -4.86
C GLY A 89 6.29 -4.94 -4.89
N HIS A 90 7.15 -5.85 -5.35
CA HIS A 90 6.82 -7.27 -5.41
C HIS A 90 6.52 -7.79 -4.00
N LYS A 91 5.44 -8.55 -3.87
CA LYS A 91 4.90 -8.92 -2.57
C LYS A 91 5.85 -9.78 -1.75
N ASP A 92 6.58 -10.68 -2.39
CA ASP A 92 7.40 -11.66 -1.69
C ASP A 92 8.88 -11.25 -1.56
N ALA A 93 9.36 -10.27 -2.34
CA ALA A 93 10.78 -9.89 -2.36
C ALA A 93 11.00 -8.44 -2.78
N ALA A 94 11.58 -7.65 -1.88
CA ALA A 94 11.77 -6.21 -2.06
C ALA A 94 12.81 -5.84 -3.12
N TYR A 95 13.68 -6.76 -3.59
CA TYR A 95 14.70 -6.45 -4.59
C TYR A 95 14.33 -6.84 -6.04
N VAL A 96 13.09 -7.26 -6.26
CA VAL A 96 12.55 -7.53 -7.60
C VAL A 96 12.33 -6.21 -8.34
N SER A 97 13.38 -5.73 -8.98
CA SER A 97 13.46 -4.41 -9.60
C SER A 97 12.46 -4.21 -10.75
N SER A 98 11.96 -5.29 -11.35
CA SER A 98 10.92 -5.24 -12.39
C SER A 98 9.57 -4.77 -11.85
N HIS A 99 9.36 -4.84 -10.53
CA HIS A 99 8.11 -4.52 -9.84
C HIS A 99 8.14 -3.19 -9.07
N PHE A 100 9.25 -2.44 -9.13
CA PHE A 100 9.27 -1.05 -8.65
C PHE A 100 8.41 -0.19 -9.57
N ASP A 101 7.29 0.28 -9.07
CA ASP A 101 6.37 1.10 -9.84
C ASP A 101 5.57 2.00 -8.88
N ALA A 102 4.67 2.82 -9.43
CA ALA A 102 3.67 3.52 -8.65
C ALA A 102 2.39 3.72 -9.47
N ILE A 103 1.27 3.93 -8.78
CA ILE A 103 0.02 4.37 -9.41
C ILE A 103 -0.52 5.59 -8.69
N GLU A 104 -0.90 6.62 -9.43
CA GLU A 104 -1.53 7.82 -8.86
C GLU A 104 -2.98 7.51 -8.43
N ALA A 105 -3.35 7.95 -7.24
CA ALA A 105 -4.71 7.92 -6.73
C ALA A 105 -5.17 9.32 -6.31
N ARG A 106 -6.46 9.60 -6.55
CA ARG A 106 -7.15 10.81 -6.08
C ARG A 106 -8.65 10.58 -5.97
N VAL A 107 -9.29 11.34 -5.09
CA VAL A 107 -10.75 11.50 -5.03
C VAL A 107 -10.99 13.01 -5.10
N THR A 108 -11.82 13.47 -6.05
CA THR A 108 -11.90 14.90 -6.40
C THR A 108 -12.39 15.79 -5.26
N ASP A 109 -13.22 15.24 -4.38
CA ASP A 109 -13.86 15.89 -3.24
C ASP A 109 -13.38 15.35 -1.89
N ALA A 110 -12.23 14.65 -1.84
CA ALA A 110 -11.63 14.16 -0.60
C ALA A 110 -10.08 14.27 -0.60
N PRO A 111 -9.43 14.19 0.57
CA PRO A 111 -10.04 14.31 1.90
C PRO A 111 -10.50 15.75 2.16
N MET A 112 -11.65 15.92 2.82
CA MET A 112 -11.98 17.17 3.52
C MET A 112 -10.99 17.41 4.66
N ALA A 113 -11.03 18.60 5.27
CA ALA A 113 -10.02 19.01 6.25
C ALA A 113 -9.90 18.03 7.43
N ASP A 114 -11.00 17.46 7.90
CA ASP A 114 -11.11 16.52 9.02
C ASP A 114 -11.17 15.04 8.61
N GLU A 115 -10.87 14.73 7.34
CA GLU A 115 -10.91 13.38 6.80
C GLU A 115 -9.52 12.79 6.51
N ILE A 116 -9.49 11.49 6.22
CA ILE A 116 -8.29 10.79 5.74
C ILE A 116 -8.68 9.89 4.56
N LEU A 117 -8.01 10.06 3.43
CA LEU A 117 -8.08 9.14 2.29
C LEU A 117 -7.04 8.03 2.49
N VAL A 118 -7.46 6.76 2.46
CA VAL A 118 -6.58 5.58 2.54
C VAL A 118 -6.66 4.78 1.26
N CYS A 119 -5.50 4.44 0.70
CA CYS A 119 -5.36 3.74 -0.58
C CYS A 119 -4.62 2.41 -0.38
N LEU A 120 -5.10 1.37 -1.07
CA LEU A 120 -4.37 0.14 -1.32
C LEU A 120 -4.34 -0.09 -2.83
N ALA A 121 -3.15 -0.36 -3.38
CA ALA A 121 -2.98 -0.71 -4.77
C ALA A 121 -2.42 -2.14 -4.86
N LEU A 122 -2.93 -2.90 -5.83
CA LEU A 122 -2.43 -4.22 -6.22
C LEU A 122 -2.13 -4.22 -7.71
N ALA A 123 -1.14 -4.98 -8.14
CA ALA A 123 -0.89 -5.23 -9.55
C ALA A 123 -0.59 -6.71 -9.80
N ALA A 124 -1.04 -7.24 -10.95
CA ALA A 124 -0.83 -8.62 -11.35
C ALA A 124 0.51 -8.85 -12.07
N SER A 125 1.28 -7.79 -12.35
CA SER A 125 2.57 -7.86 -13.03
C SER A 125 3.49 -6.71 -12.61
N GLY A 126 4.76 -6.82 -12.99
CA GLY A 126 5.71 -5.70 -12.96
C GLY A 126 5.50 -4.71 -14.11
N ARG A 127 6.46 -3.80 -14.28
CA ARG A 127 6.46 -2.79 -15.34
C ARG A 127 6.41 -3.44 -16.73
N PRO A 128 5.80 -2.79 -17.75
CA PRO A 128 5.65 -3.37 -19.09
C PRO A 128 6.97 -3.67 -19.84
N LEU A 129 8.05 -2.92 -19.58
CA LEU A 129 9.33 -3.04 -20.28
C LEU A 129 10.54 -2.96 -19.31
N PRO A 130 10.68 -3.90 -18.35
CA PRO A 130 11.73 -3.86 -17.34
C PRO A 130 13.09 -4.21 -17.96
N ARG A 131 14.10 -3.36 -17.75
CA ARG A 131 15.43 -3.50 -18.40
C ARG A 131 16.60 -2.89 -17.61
N ILE A 132 16.50 -2.92 -16.28
CA ILE A 132 17.48 -2.29 -15.37
C ILE A 132 18.29 -3.29 -14.53
N GLY A 133 18.26 -4.58 -14.90
CA GLY A 133 18.83 -5.67 -14.07
C GLY A 133 18.10 -5.80 -12.72
N GLY A 134 18.72 -6.44 -11.73
CA GLY A 134 18.13 -6.70 -10.40
C GLY A 134 17.67 -8.14 -10.24
N LEU A 135 17.01 -8.45 -9.12
CA LEU A 135 16.53 -9.81 -8.85
C LEU A 135 15.38 -10.18 -9.78
N HIS A 136 15.47 -11.34 -10.43
CA HIS A 136 14.41 -11.87 -11.27
C HIS A 136 13.39 -12.68 -10.46
N LEU A 137 12.16 -12.76 -10.96
CA LEU A 137 11.07 -13.52 -10.30
C LEU A 137 11.42 -14.98 -10.02
N ALA A 138 12.18 -15.61 -10.92
CA ALA A 138 12.59 -17.01 -10.77
C ALA A 138 13.66 -17.23 -9.70
N GLU A 139 14.28 -16.16 -9.21
CA GLU A 139 15.35 -16.19 -8.20
C GLU A 139 14.81 -15.90 -6.79
N ILE A 140 13.49 -15.75 -6.63
CA ILE A 140 12.89 -15.39 -5.36
C ILE A 140 12.94 -16.55 -4.37
N GLU A 141 13.45 -16.28 -3.17
CA GLU A 141 13.39 -17.22 -2.05
C GLU A 141 12.15 -16.99 -1.18
N GLY A 142 11.76 -15.72 -0.99
CA GLY A 142 10.54 -15.32 -0.28
C GLY A 142 10.58 -15.51 1.23
N ARG A 143 11.77 -15.68 1.82
CA ARG A 143 11.94 -15.99 3.27
C ARG A 143 12.07 -14.75 4.14
N ASP A 144 12.90 -13.80 3.72
CA ASP A 144 13.21 -12.58 4.47
C ASP A 144 12.47 -11.35 3.93
N GLY A 145 11.73 -11.50 2.83
CA GLY A 145 11.05 -10.41 2.15
C GLY A 145 11.96 -9.50 1.33
N LEU A 146 13.25 -9.81 1.21
CA LEU A 146 14.23 -9.06 0.43
C LEU A 146 14.54 -9.76 -0.89
N ARG A 147 14.80 -11.07 -0.83
CA ARG A 147 15.10 -11.92 -1.98
C ARG A 147 14.06 -13.00 -2.17
#